data_AF-A0A2G8PDA0-F1
#
_entry.id   AF-A0A2G8PDA0-F1
#
_cell.length_a   1.000
_cell.length_b   1.000
_cell.length_c   1.000
_cell.angle_alpha   90.00
_cell.angle_beta   90.00
_cell.angle_gamma   90.00
#
_symmetry.space_group_name_H-M   'P 1'
#
loop_
_entity.id
_entity.type
_entity.pdbx_description
1 polymer ?
#
loop_
_entity_poly.entity_id
_entity_poly.type
_entity_poly.pdbx_seq_one_letter_code
_entity_poly.pdbx_strand_id
1 'polypeptide(L)'
;MEVEEELKALRARVRNLERSLAESEALSLQQIECTHRLEQQLLEAQAQLQEREQALQACQEEKARLEQRPTLEAFQLQQQHIEELQNLLWEMERRPTLEHYQILQQQLQTSQAEIETLKAELQRRVDPARFYQLQQELWELKQQANQLGEYAVKLPQVQLLQAQSQLRIRALEEEKAQLQAQIQELAARPSAQEMEALRAELEAAHRQAEAEGQRLKAELESEKARLQADLNAAQQRLRELEERPSQEQWASLQAELNQLRQQASFAKAERTTLLAELQQSQQRQAEQAQQIAKLEAELQALRQERKAQVDPSGEAESLQTQRLLALEEQVQALTRELDALRAERDQLLQELAQRPTLVQWQEVQQQLRELAQRPTRESLEEARRAQELAEAHHLVSQKQIEKLQQQLATLKTECVQAHAYAQTQEKEVALLLQRNQELEEQLAALRQSSAAPPQAGVELRSGRPAQERVQAAAEGPAPSPAVAAAPPTSRLTTGRTPAGGIPPLALEERQDRAEKLLRRSALAAARAGGEGGSRSRIELPAFVQRRPY
;
A
#
# COMPACT_ATOMS: atom_id res chain seq x y z
N MET A 1 20.37 20.21 31.57
CA MET A 1 21.12 19.84 32.80
C MET A 1 21.76 18.47 32.63
N GLU A 2 21.22 17.39 33.20
CA GLU A 2 21.89 16.07 33.31
C GLU A 2 22.47 15.54 31.99
N VAL A 3 21.65 15.39 30.94
CA VAL A 3 22.11 14.92 29.61
C VAL A 3 23.18 15.82 28.99
N GLU A 4 23.19 17.13 29.29
CA GLU A 4 24.23 18.05 28.81
C GLU A 4 25.54 17.91 29.58
N GLU A 5 25.49 17.47 30.83
CA GLU A 5 26.65 17.17 31.67
C GLU A 5 27.24 15.80 31.30
N GLU A 6 26.40 14.80 31.03
CA GLU A 6 26.79 13.54 30.40
C GLU A 6 27.48 13.79 29.03
N LEU A 7 26.87 14.60 28.16
CA LEU A 7 27.46 14.98 26.87
C LEU A 7 28.80 15.72 27.03
N LYS A 8 28.96 16.60 28.04
CA LYS A 8 30.24 17.25 28.34
C LYS A 8 31.28 16.22 28.82
N ALA A 9 30.90 15.31 29.70
CA ALA A 9 31.79 14.27 30.23
C ALA A 9 32.25 13.27 29.15
N LEU A 10 31.34 12.81 28.29
CA LEU A 10 31.66 11.92 27.16
C LEU A 10 32.56 12.62 26.14
N ARG A 11 32.27 13.88 25.79
CA ARG A 11 33.14 14.70 24.91
C ARG A 11 34.53 14.92 25.53
N ALA A 12 34.65 15.02 26.85
CA ALA A 12 35.95 15.07 27.53
C ALA A 12 36.67 13.72 27.50
N ARG A 13 35.96 12.59 27.68
CA ARG A 13 36.53 11.23 27.57
C ARG A 13 37.07 10.97 26.16
N VAL A 14 36.30 11.31 25.10
CA VAL A 14 36.77 11.21 23.71
C VAL A 14 38.05 12.00 23.48
N ARG A 15 38.14 13.26 23.95
CA ARG A 15 39.37 14.08 23.84
C ARG A 15 40.56 13.50 24.59
N ASN A 16 40.33 12.78 25.68
CA ASN A 16 41.40 12.09 26.42
C ASN A 16 41.83 10.80 25.71
N LEU A 17 40.90 10.04 25.12
CA LEU A 17 41.24 8.91 24.25
C LEU A 17 42.05 9.37 23.05
N GLU A 18 41.66 10.47 22.39
CA GLU A 18 42.38 11.05 21.25
C GLU A 18 43.84 11.40 21.57
N ARG A 19 44.13 11.86 22.79
CA ARG A 19 45.51 12.05 23.28
C ARG A 19 46.23 10.72 23.46
N SER A 20 45.62 9.77 24.19
CA SER A 20 46.24 8.46 24.43
C SER A 20 46.45 7.63 23.15
N LEU A 21 45.61 7.87 22.12
CA LEU A 21 45.72 7.30 20.79
C LEU A 21 46.95 7.90 20.08
N ALA A 22 47.04 9.23 19.98
CA ALA A 22 48.20 9.91 19.38
C ALA A 22 49.52 9.60 20.12
N GLU A 23 49.49 9.46 21.44
CA GLU A 23 50.64 9.00 22.24
C GLU A 23 51.03 7.56 21.90
N SER A 24 50.06 6.65 21.74
CA SER A 24 50.30 5.25 21.35
C SER A 24 50.80 5.11 19.91
N GLU A 25 50.24 5.90 18.99
CA GLU A 25 50.65 5.99 17.58
C GLU A 25 52.09 6.50 17.47
N ALA A 26 52.42 7.61 18.15
CA ALA A 26 53.77 8.17 18.16
C ALA A 26 54.82 7.18 18.70
N LEU A 27 54.50 6.47 19.80
CA LEU A 27 55.35 5.42 20.34
C LEU A 27 55.50 4.23 19.37
N SER A 28 54.42 3.84 18.68
CA SER A 28 54.48 2.77 17.68
C SER A 28 55.30 3.17 16.44
N LEU A 29 55.22 4.42 15.99
CA LEU A 29 56.04 4.94 14.89
C LEU A 29 57.53 4.98 15.29
N GLN A 30 57.84 5.48 16.49
CA GLN A 30 59.21 5.48 17.02
C GLN A 30 59.78 4.06 17.13
N GLN A 31 58.97 3.06 17.52
CA GLN A 31 59.38 1.65 17.54
C GLN A 31 59.67 1.11 16.13
N ILE A 32 58.84 1.44 15.14
CA ILE A 32 59.03 1.06 13.74
C ILE A 32 60.34 1.67 13.19
N GLU A 33 60.56 2.97 13.38
CA GLU A 33 61.78 3.65 12.92
C GLU A 33 63.05 3.08 13.55
N CYS A 34 63.04 2.85 14.88
CA CYS A 34 64.16 2.22 15.59
C CYS A 34 64.44 0.80 15.08
N THR A 35 63.40 -0.01 14.86
CA THR A 35 63.52 -1.39 14.38
C THR A 35 64.08 -1.42 12.97
N HIS A 36 63.52 -0.63 12.06
CA HIS A 36 63.95 -0.60 10.67
C HIS A 36 65.39 -0.08 10.51
N ARG A 37 65.80 0.89 11.33
CA ARG A 37 67.20 1.35 11.37
C ARG A 37 68.17 0.24 11.80
N LEU A 38 67.80 -0.56 12.81
CA LEU A 38 68.63 -1.69 13.26
C LEU A 38 68.69 -2.81 12.21
N GLU A 39 67.58 -3.08 11.51
CA GLU A 39 67.53 -4.01 10.38
C GLU A 39 68.46 -3.56 9.24
N GLN A 40 68.42 -2.28 8.85
CA GLN A 40 69.33 -1.70 7.86
C GLN A 40 70.80 -1.84 8.27
N GLN A 41 71.15 -1.42 9.48
CA GLN A 41 72.54 -1.49 9.99
C GLN A 41 73.07 -2.94 10.06
N LEU A 42 72.20 -3.90 10.37
CA LEU A 42 72.55 -5.32 10.39
C LEU A 42 72.78 -5.88 8.97
N LEU A 43 71.96 -5.49 7.99
CA LEU A 43 72.14 -5.85 6.59
C LEU A 43 73.42 -5.23 5.99
N GLU A 44 73.69 -3.96 6.29
CA GLU A 44 74.92 -3.27 5.89
C GLU A 44 76.18 -3.94 6.45
N ALA A 45 76.18 -4.28 7.75
CA ALA A 45 77.29 -4.97 8.39
C ALA A 45 77.51 -6.40 7.83
N GLN A 46 76.42 -7.12 7.50
CA GLN A 46 76.51 -8.43 6.84
C GLN A 46 77.10 -8.33 5.43
N ALA A 47 76.70 -7.33 4.64
CA ALA A 47 77.26 -7.10 3.31
C ALA A 47 78.76 -6.77 3.39
N GLN A 48 79.16 -5.84 4.26
CA GLN A 48 80.56 -5.47 4.47
C GLN A 48 81.42 -6.65 4.93
N LEU A 49 80.89 -7.54 5.79
CA LEU A 49 81.58 -8.78 6.15
C LEU A 49 81.78 -9.69 4.94
N GLN A 50 80.75 -9.93 4.14
CA GLN A 50 80.85 -10.78 2.95
C GLN A 50 81.87 -10.25 1.94
N GLU A 51 81.87 -8.93 1.68
CA GLU A 51 82.87 -8.29 0.80
C GLU A 51 84.30 -8.47 1.32
N ARG A 52 84.52 -8.27 2.63
CA ARG A 52 85.86 -8.37 3.23
C ARG A 52 86.34 -9.81 3.36
N GLU A 53 85.44 -10.77 3.59
CA GLU A 53 85.77 -12.21 3.57
C GLU A 53 86.13 -12.69 2.16
N GLN A 54 85.41 -12.24 1.12
CA GLN A 54 85.77 -12.49 -0.28
C GLN A 54 87.13 -11.86 -0.63
N ALA A 55 87.39 -10.62 -0.19
CA ALA A 55 88.68 -9.96 -0.40
C ALA A 55 89.84 -10.69 0.30
N LEU A 56 89.62 -11.18 1.53
CA LEU A 56 90.60 -12.01 2.24
C LEU A 56 90.84 -13.34 1.52
N GLN A 57 89.78 -14.02 1.05
CA GLN A 57 89.92 -15.26 0.29
C GLN A 57 90.72 -15.03 -1.01
N ALA A 58 90.43 -13.96 -1.76
CA ALA A 58 91.19 -13.60 -2.95
C ALA A 58 92.68 -13.39 -2.62
N CYS A 59 93.00 -12.68 -1.52
CA CYS A 59 94.38 -12.52 -1.06
C CYS A 59 95.05 -13.84 -0.62
N GLN A 60 94.28 -14.78 -0.05
CA GLN A 60 94.78 -16.13 0.29
C GLN A 60 95.04 -16.97 -0.96
N GLU A 61 94.17 -16.91 -1.96
CA GLU A 61 94.38 -17.58 -3.25
C GLU A 61 95.57 -16.99 -4.01
N GLU A 62 95.74 -15.66 -4.03
CA GLU A 62 96.94 -15.02 -4.59
C GLU A 62 98.21 -15.44 -3.85
N LYS A 63 98.18 -15.46 -2.51
CA LYS A 63 99.30 -15.95 -1.69
C LYS A 63 99.65 -17.41 -2.01
N ALA A 64 98.66 -18.30 -2.10
CA ALA A 64 98.89 -19.70 -2.46
C ALA A 64 99.42 -19.86 -3.89
N ARG A 65 98.93 -19.07 -4.86
CA ARG A 65 99.44 -19.03 -6.24
C ARG A 65 100.87 -18.49 -6.33
N LEU A 66 101.29 -17.62 -5.40
CA LEU A 66 102.67 -17.11 -5.30
C LEU A 66 103.60 -18.08 -4.55
N GLU A 67 103.10 -18.83 -3.57
CA GLU A 67 103.84 -19.90 -2.88
C GLU A 67 104.13 -21.10 -3.79
N GLN A 68 103.33 -21.31 -4.83
CA GLN A 68 103.56 -22.33 -5.87
C GLN A 68 104.49 -21.88 -7.00
N ARG A 69 104.96 -20.63 -7.02
CA ARG A 69 105.88 -20.12 -8.04
C ARG A 69 107.35 -20.32 -7.66
N PRO A 70 108.27 -20.36 -8.64
CA PRO A 70 109.72 -20.40 -8.39
C PRO A 70 110.16 -19.40 -7.31
N THR A 71 110.93 -19.92 -6.36
CA THR A 71 111.29 -19.27 -5.09
C THR A 71 112.44 -18.28 -5.25
N LEU A 72 112.89 -17.70 -4.13
CA LEU A 72 114.16 -16.94 -4.07
C LEU A 72 115.33 -17.74 -4.65
N GLU A 73 115.32 -19.06 -4.49
CA GLU A 73 116.34 -19.99 -4.98
C GLU A 73 116.41 -20.00 -6.52
N ALA A 74 115.26 -19.91 -7.20
CA ALA A 74 115.23 -19.81 -8.66
C ALA A 74 115.78 -18.47 -9.17
N PHE A 75 115.52 -17.37 -8.46
CA PHE A 75 116.13 -16.07 -8.76
C PHE A 75 117.65 -16.10 -8.53
N GLN A 76 118.11 -16.74 -7.46
CA GLN A 76 119.55 -16.92 -7.16
C GLN A 76 120.25 -17.84 -8.18
N LEU A 77 119.60 -18.93 -8.61
CA LEU A 77 120.13 -19.84 -9.62
C LEU A 77 120.16 -19.18 -11.01
N GLN A 78 119.19 -18.32 -11.32
CA GLN A 78 119.22 -17.47 -12.51
C GLN A 78 120.33 -16.40 -12.44
N GLN A 79 120.63 -15.82 -11.26
CA GLN A 79 121.80 -14.95 -11.08
C GLN A 79 123.11 -15.71 -11.35
N GLN A 80 123.25 -16.89 -10.76
CA GLN A 80 124.43 -17.76 -10.98
C GLN A 80 124.59 -18.10 -12.47
N HIS A 81 123.51 -18.45 -13.16
CA HIS A 81 123.57 -18.74 -14.60
C HIS A 81 123.95 -17.50 -15.45
N ILE A 82 123.49 -16.30 -15.08
CA ILE A 82 123.91 -15.05 -15.71
C ILE A 82 125.40 -14.77 -15.46
N GLU A 83 125.90 -15.04 -14.26
CA GLU A 83 127.33 -14.92 -13.92
C GLU A 83 128.18 -15.95 -14.70
N GLU A 84 127.73 -17.20 -14.82
CA GLU A 84 128.35 -18.23 -15.66
C GLU A 84 128.41 -17.80 -17.14
N LEU A 85 127.30 -17.32 -17.71
CA LEU A 85 127.26 -16.83 -19.10
C LEU A 85 128.17 -15.63 -19.33
N GLN A 86 128.28 -14.71 -18.36
CA GLN A 86 129.22 -13.58 -18.42
C GLN A 86 130.68 -14.04 -18.38
N ASN A 87 131.01 -14.99 -17.51
CA ASN A 87 132.36 -15.56 -17.43
C ASN A 87 132.73 -16.30 -18.73
N LEU A 88 131.81 -17.10 -19.29
CA LEU A 88 132.01 -17.80 -20.56
C LEU A 88 132.19 -16.84 -21.75
N LEU A 89 131.43 -15.74 -21.80
CA LEU A 89 131.63 -14.69 -22.81
C LEU A 89 133.01 -14.04 -22.68
N TRP A 90 133.43 -13.70 -21.46
CA TRP A 90 134.74 -13.09 -21.20
C TRP A 90 135.93 -14.03 -21.50
N GLU A 91 135.77 -15.34 -21.30
CA GLU A 91 136.75 -16.32 -21.77
C GLU A 91 136.75 -16.45 -23.31
N MET A 92 135.57 -16.41 -23.95
CA MET A 92 135.44 -16.47 -25.41
C MET A 92 136.01 -15.23 -26.13
N GLU A 93 135.98 -14.05 -25.52
CA GLU A 93 136.65 -12.84 -26.03
C GLU A 93 138.17 -13.04 -26.24
N ARG A 94 138.78 -14.03 -25.57
CA ARG A 94 140.19 -14.38 -25.72
C ARG A 94 140.46 -15.38 -26.86
N ARG A 95 139.44 -16.05 -27.40
CA ARG A 95 139.51 -17.07 -28.47
C ARG A 95 138.21 -17.11 -29.30
N PRO A 96 137.97 -16.13 -30.19
CA PRO A 96 136.66 -15.95 -30.79
C PRO A 96 136.29 -17.01 -31.84
N THR A 97 135.15 -17.69 -31.64
CA THR A 97 134.33 -18.24 -32.72
C THR A 97 133.01 -17.46 -32.78
N LEU A 98 132.78 -16.80 -33.92
CA LEU A 98 131.82 -15.69 -34.01
C LEU A 98 130.37 -16.12 -33.75
N GLU A 99 129.98 -17.31 -34.19
CA GLU A 99 128.66 -17.89 -33.97
C GLU A 99 128.39 -18.25 -32.50
N HIS A 100 129.39 -18.78 -31.78
CA HIS A 100 129.23 -19.19 -30.38
C HIS A 100 129.10 -17.97 -29.47
N TYR A 101 129.84 -16.89 -29.75
CA TYR A 101 129.69 -15.62 -29.05
C TYR A 101 128.27 -15.05 -29.22
N GLN A 102 127.71 -15.09 -30.44
CA GLN A 102 126.33 -14.62 -30.68
C GLN A 102 125.28 -15.45 -29.93
N ILE A 103 125.43 -16.78 -29.88
CA ILE A 103 124.51 -17.66 -29.14
C ILE A 103 124.59 -17.37 -27.63
N LEU A 104 125.79 -17.28 -27.05
CA LEU A 104 125.97 -16.94 -25.63
C LEU A 104 125.45 -15.53 -25.31
N GLN A 105 125.63 -14.57 -26.20
CA GLN A 105 125.13 -13.20 -26.04
C GLN A 105 123.58 -13.16 -26.09
N GLN A 106 122.96 -13.95 -26.96
CA GLN A 106 121.51 -14.11 -27.00
C GLN A 106 120.97 -14.79 -25.73
N GLN A 107 121.63 -15.86 -25.26
CA GLN A 107 121.28 -16.54 -24.01
C GLN A 107 121.39 -15.62 -22.80
N LEU A 108 122.47 -14.83 -22.71
CA LEU A 108 122.62 -13.81 -21.66
C LEU A 108 121.48 -12.78 -21.70
N GLN A 109 121.08 -12.31 -22.89
CA GLN A 109 119.95 -11.39 -23.04
C GLN A 109 118.61 -12.00 -22.63
N THR A 110 118.34 -13.27 -22.97
CA THR A 110 117.11 -13.96 -22.51
C THR A 110 117.12 -14.14 -21.00
N SER A 111 118.24 -14.59 -20.41
CA SER A 111 118.33 -14.74 -18.96
C SER A 111 118.26 -13.40 -18.22
N GLN A 112 118.77 -12.31 -18.80
CA GLN A 112 118.61 -10.95 -18.30
C GLN A 112 117.14 -10.46 -18.33
N ALA A 113 116.38 -10.77 -19.38
CA ALA A 113 114.93 -10.48 -19.40
C ALA A 113 114.16 -11.35 -18.38
N GLU A 114 114.56 -12.61 -18.20
CA GLU A 114 113.99 -13.53 -17.22
C GLU A 114 114.26 -13.07 -15.78
N ILE A 115 115.47 -12.59 -15.45
CA ILE A 115 115.72 -12.06 -14.11
C ILE A 115 115.00 -10.72 -13.86
N GLU A 116 114.82 -9.87 -14.86
CA GLU A 116 114.02 -8.64 -14.70
C GLU A 116 112.53 -8.94 -14.49
N THR A 117 111.97 -9.94 -15.19
CA THR A 117 110.60 -10.39 -14.93
C THR A 117 110.46 -11.05 -13.55
N LEU A 118 111.37 -11.94 -13.15
CA LEU A 118 111.40 -12.51 -11.79
C LEU A 118 111.56 -11.42 -10.71
N LYS A 119 112.35 -10.37 -10.94
CA LYS A 119 112.51 -9.22 -10.04
C LYS A 119 111.21 -8.40 -9.93
N ALA A 120 110.52 -8.17 -11.04
CA ALA A 120 109.21 -7.50 -11.05
C ALA A 120 108.13 -8.36 -10.37
N GLU A 121 108.17 -9.69 -10.51
CA GLU A 121 107.26 -10.60 -9.79
C GLU A 121 107.59 -10.70 -8.29
N LEU A 122 108.86 -10.67 -7.90
CA LEU A 122 109.29 -10.54 -6.49
C LEU A 122 108.77 -9.24 -5.86
N GLN A 123 108.79 -8.13 -6.60
CA GLN A 123 108.22 -6.84 -6.18
C GLN A 123 106.68 -6.80 -6.16
N ARG A 124 106.01 -7.71 -6.88
CA ARG A 124 104.54 -7.86 -6.88
C ARG A 124 104.01 -8.83 -5.82
N ARG A 125 104.87 -9.41 -4.98
CA ARG A 125 104.42 -10.31 -3.91
C ARG A 125 103.57 -9.54 -2.89
N VAL A 126 102.33 -9.98 -2.70
CA VAL A 126 101.25 -9.39 -1.89
C VAL A 126 101.77 -8.52 -0.74
N ASP A 127 101.40 -7.23 -0.74
CA ASP A 127 101.70 -6.29 0.35
C ASP A 127 101.30 -6.91 1.70
N PRO A 128 102.27 -7.31 2.56
CA PRO A 128 101.93 -8.00 3.80
C PRO A 128 101.15 -7.07 4.73
N ALA A 129 101.43 -5.76 4.66
CA ALA A 129 100.66 -4.73 5.34
C ALA A 129 99.16 -4.79 4.99
N ARG A 130 98.81 -4.92 3.70
CA ARG A 130 97.41 -4.97 3.25
C ARG A 130 96.71 -6.25 3.71
N PHE A 131 97.41 -7.38 3.71
CA PHE A 131 96.88 -8.65 4.22
C PHE A 131 96.60 -8.58 5.73
N TYR A 132 97.52 -8.03 6.53
CA TYR A 132 97.30 -7.85 7.97
C TYR A 132 96.23 -6.78 8.27
N GLN A 133 96.13 -5.72 7.47
CA GLN A 133 95.03 -4.75 7.57
C GLN A 133 93.67 -5.41 7.32
N LEU A 134 93.51 -6.20 6.24
CA LEU A 134 92.27 -6.94 5.97
C LEU A 134 91.92 -7.94 7.09
N GLN A 135 92.92 -8.56 7.75
CA GLN A 135 92.67 -9.40 8.93
C GLN A 135 92.21 -8.60 10.15
N GLN A 136 92.74 -7.38 10.36
CA GLN A 136 92.32 -6.49 11.45
C GLN A 136 90.90 -5.95 11.21
N GLU A 137 90.62 -5.42 10.01
CA GLU A 137 89.29 -4.97 9.59
C GLU A 137 88.24 -6.08 9.75
N LEU A 138 88.54 -7.32 9.34
CA LEU A 138 87.64 -8.45 9.52
C LEU A 138 87.44 -8.84 10.99
N TRP A 139 88.46 -8.69 11.84
CA TRP A 139 88.30 -8.95 13.27
C TRP A 139 87.40 -7.89 13.91
N GLU A 140 87.60 -6.61 13.60
CA GLU A 140 86.78 -5.50 14.09
C GLU A 140 85.32 -5.59 13.60
N LEU A 141 85.11 -5.84 12.30
CA LEU A 141 83.78 -6.05 11.74
C LEU A 141 83.07 -7.27 12.35
N LYS A 142 83.80 -8.34 12.69
CA LYS A 142 83.22 -9.49 13.40
C LYS A 142 82.84 -9.16 14.84
N GLN A 143 83.60 -8.32 15.55
CA GLN A 143 83.16 -7.83 16.87
C GLN A 143 81.90 -6.95 16.76
N GLN A 144 81.82 -6.07 15.75
CA GLN A 144 80.64 -5.23 15.51
C GLN A 144 79.42 -6.08 15.12
N ALA A 145 79.58 -7.08 14.26
CA ALA A 145 78.51 -7.99 13.87
C ALA A 145 78.04 -8.89 15.02
N ASN A 146 78.94 -9.31 15.92
CA ASN A 146 78.55 -10.02 17.15
C ASN A 146 77.66 -9.12 18.04
N GLN A 147 78.02 -7.84 18.22
CA GLN A 147 77.21 -6.87 18.97
C GLN A 147 75.85 -6.65 18.30
N LEU A 148 75.79 -6.50 16.97
CA LEU A 148 74.54 -6.42 16.22
C LEU A 148 73.71 -7.71 16.35
N GLY A 149 74.34 -8.88 16.45
CA GLY A 149 73.68 -10.15 16.75
C GLY A 149 72.96 -10.16 18.10
N GLU A 150 73.53 -9.53 19.15
CA GLU A 150 72.86 -9.39 20.45
C GLU A 150 71.62 -8.47 20.41
N TYR A 151 71.54 -7.56 19.43
CA TYR A 151 70.33 -6.79 19.15
C TYR A 151 69.34 -7.59 18.27
N ALA A 152 69.84 -8.37 17.31
CA ALA A 152 69.02 -9.24 16.46
C ALA A 152 68.19 -10.26 17.27
N VAL A 153 68.77 -10.84 18.33
CA VAL A 153 68.05 -11.74 19.26
C VAL A 153 66.88 -11.05 19.97
N LYS A 154 66.92 -9.72 20.13
CA LYS A 154 65.86 -8.92 20.76
C LYS A 154 64.82 -8.42 19.74
N LEU A 155 65.12 -8.45 18.45
CA LEU A 155 64.22 -7.98 17.38
C LEU A 155 62.83 -8.65 17.41
N PRO A 156 62.67 -9.98 17.60
CA PRO A 156 61.35 -10.61 17.69
C PRO A 156 60.54 -10.15 18.92
N GLN A 157 61.22 -9.76 20.01
CA GLN A 157 60.57 -9.22 21.20
C GLN A 157 60.05 -7.79 20.94
N VAL A 158 60.79 -6.98 20.18
CA VAL A 158 60.34 -5.65 19.74
C VAL A 158 59.16 -5.76 18.78
N GLN A 159 59.21 -6.68 17.81
CA GLN A 159 58.10 -6.96 16.89
C GLN A 159 56.84 -7.45 17.63
N LEU A 160 56.99 -8.24 18.69
CA LEU A 160 55.86 -8.63 19.56
C LEU A 160 55.26 -7.43 20.32
N LEU A 161 56.10 -6.53 20.84
CA LEU A 161 55.64 -5.30 21.50
C LEU A 161 54.95 -4.33 20.53
N GLN A 162 55.44 -4.25 19.28
CA GLN A 162 54.81 -3.51 18.19
C GLN A 162 53.44 -4.11 17.80
N ALA A 163 53.31 -5.43 17.75
CA ALA A 163 52.00 -6.06 17.54
C ALA A 163 51.02 -5.75 18.70
N GLN A 164 51.52 -5.70 19.94
CA GLN A 164 50.72 -5.31 21.10
C GLN A 164 50.32 -3.82 21.09
N SER A 165 51.20 -2.91 20.63
CA SER A 165 50.87 -1.49 20.49
C SER A 165 49.80 -1.27 19.40
N GLN A 166 49.88 -1.97 18.28
CA GLN A 166 48.86 -1.94 17.22
C GLN A 166 47.50 -2.47 17.69
N LEU A 167 47.47 -3.54 18.50
CA LEU A 167 46.23 -4.01 19.13
C LEU A 167 45.68 -3.00 20.14
N ARG A 168 46.55 -2.28 20.87
CA ARG A 168 46.14 -1.23 21.81
C ARG A 168 45.57 0.00 21.09
N ILE A 169 46.17 0.41 19.97
CA ILE A 169 45.68 1.48 19.09
C ILE A 169 44.27 1.15 18.62
N ARG A 170 44.05 -0.04 18.04
CA ARG A 170 42.71 -0.48 17.59
C ARG A 170 41.66 -0.47 18.70
N ALA A 171 42.01 -0.96 19.89
CA ALA A 171 41.09 -0.92 21.04
C ALA A 171 40.73 0.51 21.48
N LEU A 172 41.63 1.49 21.32
CA LEU A 172 41.36 2.90 21.57
C LEU A 172 40.52 3.54 20.46
N GLU A 173 40.72 3.15 19.19
CA GLU A 173 39.86 3.54 18.06
C GLU A 173 38.42 3.02 18.24
N GLU A 174 38.27 1.77 18.66
CA GLU A 174 36.98 1.13 18.95
C GLU A 174 36.26 1.81 20.13
N GLU A 175 36.94 2.08 21.26
CA GLU A 175 36.35 2.83 22.38
C GLU A 175 35.95 4.25 21.94
N LYS A 176 36.79 4.93 21.16
CA LYS A 176 36.50 6.25 20.61
C LYS A 176 35.22 6.23 19.74
N ALA A 177 35.08 5.26 18.85
CA ALA A 177 33.91 5.10 17.99
C ALA A 177 32.63 4.84 18.80
N GLN A 178 32.70 3.96 19.81
CA GLN A 178 31.57 3.67 20.71
C GLN A 178 31.10 4.91 21.49
N LEU A 179 32.03 5.70 22.05
CA LEU A 179 31.68 6.94 22.74
C LEU A 179 31.17 8.02 21.79
N GLN A 180 31.65 8.08 20.54
CA GLN A 180 31.11 8.98 19.52
C GLN A 180 29.66 8.63 19.16
N ALA A 181 29.32 7.34 19.04
CA ALA A 181 27.94 6.90 18.86
C ALA A 181 27.04 7.30 20.04
N GLN A 182 27.47 7.05 21.29
CA GLN A 182 26.73 7.47 22.50
C GLN A 182 26.51 8.99 22.55
N ILE A 183 27.49 9.80 22.12
CA ILE A 183 27.34 11.25 22.02
C ILE A 183 26.29 11.65 20.98
N GLN A 184 26.18 10.92 19.85
CA GLN A 184 25.13 11.16 18.85
C GLN A 184 23.76 10.76 19.38
N GLU A 185 23.62 9.59 19.99
CA GLU A 185 22.36 9.11 20.59
C GLU A 185 21.84 10.08 21.66
N LEU A 186 22.70 10.55 22.57
CA LEU A 186 22.32 11.51 23.61
C LEU A 186 22.00 12.91 23.05
N ALA A 187 22.68 13.34 21.99
CA ALA A 187 22.40 14.61 21.32
C ALA A 187 21.16 14.59 20.41
N ALA A 188 20.70 13.40 20.00
CA ALA A 188 19.49 13.20 19.20
C ALA A 188 18.22 12.98 20.04
N ARG A 189 18.32 12.95 21.37
CA ARG A 189 17.13 12.91 22.25
C ARG A 189 16.39 14.26 22.17
N PRO A 190 15.06 14.26 22.03
CA PRO A 190 14.29 15.50 22.03
C PRO A 190 14.50 16.26 23.34
N SER A 191 14.61 17.58 23.27
CA SER A 191 14.88 18.40 24.45
C SER A 191 13.71 18.37 25.43
N ALA A 192 13.99 18.68 26.70
CA ALA A 192 12.92 18.80 27.71
C ALA A 192 11.87 19.85 27.29
N GLN A 193 12.29 20.91 26.60
CA GLN A 193 11.42 21.97 26.09
C GLN A 193 10.55 21.49 24.92
N GLU A 194 11.07 20.67 24.00
CA GLU A 194 10.26 20.02 22.96
C GLU A 194 9.23 19.06 23.57
N MET A 195 9.64 18.26 24.56
CA MET A 195 8.73 17.34 25.25
C MET A 195 7.66 18.07 26.08
N GLU A 196 7.97 19.24 26.65
CA GLU A 196 7.00 20.11 27.33
C GLU A 196 6.07 20.82 26.35
N ALA A 197 6.58 21.30 25.20
CA ALA A 197 5.77 21.88 24.13
C ALA A 197 4.77 20.86 23.55
N LEU A 198 5.23 19.66 23.21
CA LEU A 198 4.38 18.58 22.71
C LEU A 198 3.32 18.16 23.74
N ARG A 199 3.63 18.18 25.04
CA ARG A 199 2.63 17.97 26.10
C ARG A 199 1.60 19.10 26.13
N ALA A 200 2.03 20.36 26.06
CA ALA A 200 1.13 21.51 26.04
C ALA A 200 0.21 21.51 24.79
N GLU A 201 0.73 21.12 23.63
CA GLU A 201 -0.05 20.94 22.40
C GLU A 201 -1.07 19.80 22.52
N LEU A 202 -0.66 18.64 23.07
CA LEU A 202 -1.56 17.51 23.32
C LEU A 202 -2.67 17.87 24.33
N GLU A 203 -2.34 18.59 25.41
CA GLU A 203 -3.36 19.09 26.35
C GLU A 203 -4.29 20.13 25.71
N ALA A 204 -3.78 21.01 24.85
CA ALA A 204 -4.60 21.99 24.15
C ALA A 204 -5.57 21.31 23.16
N ALA A 205 -5.08 20.33 22.40
CA ALA A 205 -5.91 19.50 21.52
C ALA A 205 -6.96 18.69 22.30
N HIS A 206 -6.60 18.17 23.48
CA HIS A 206 -7.55 17.47 24.36
C HIS A 206 -8.66 18.42 24.85
N ARG A 207 -8.30 19.60 25.38
CA ARG A 207 -9.26 20.64 25.82
C ARG A 207 -10.17 21.11 24.69
N GLN A 208 -9.65 21.21 23.46
CA GLN A 208 -10.46 21.52 22.28
C GLN A 208 -11.46 20.39 21.98
N ALA A 209 -11.03 19.13 21.96
CA ALA A 209 -11.91 17.98 21.73
C ALA A 209 -12.99 17.84 22.83
N GLU A 210 -12.67 18.15 24.08
CA GLU A 210 -13.66 18.24 25.16
C GLU A 210 -14.69 19.35 24.91
N ALA A 211 -14.25 20.55 24.51
CA ALA A 211 -15.14 21.68 24.23
C ALA A 211 -16.05 21.42 23.00
N GLU A 212 -15.53 20.79 21.94
CA GLU A 212 -16.31 20.33 20.79
C GLU A 212 -17.31 19.24 21.20
N GLY A 213 -16.88 18.28 22.03
CA GLY A 213 -17.76 17.25 22.60
C GLY A 213 -18.84 17.80 23.54
N GLN A 214 -18.63 18.95 24.17
CA GLN A 214 -19.65 19.67 24.95
C GLN A 214 -20.63 20.42 24.04
N ARG A 215 -20.15 21.08 22.98
CA ARG A 215 -21.01 21.75 21.98
C ARG A 215 -21.94 20.76 21.29
N LEU A 216 -21.41 19.65 20.78
CA LEU A 216 -22.20 18.60 20.10
C LEU A 216 -23.26 17.98 21.03
N LYS A 217 -23.02 17.90 22.34
CA LYS A 217 -24.04 17.47 23.32
C LYS A 217 -25.17 18.51 23.46
N ALA A 218 -24.82 19.79 23.61
CA ALA A 218 -25.80 20.87 23.73
C ALA A 218 -26.63 21.03 22.43
N GLU A 219 -26.00 20.90 21.26
CA GLU A 219 -26.66 20.87 19.96
C GLU A 219 -27.64 19.69 19.88
N LEU A 220 -27.20 18.47 20.18
CA LEU A 220 -28.06 17.27 20.21
C LEU A 220 -29.22 17.37 21.22
N GLU A 221 -29.02 18.02 22.37
CA GLU A 221 -30.08 18.29 23.34
C GLU A 221 -31.08 19.34 22.82
N SER A 222 -30.60 20.36 22.12
CA SER A 222 -31.47 21.35 21.46
C SER A 222 -32.28 20.75 20.31
N GLU A 223 -31.70 19.85 19.52
CA GLU A 223 -32.41 19.13 18.46
C GLU A 223 -33.46 18.16 19.03
N LYS A 224 -33.15 17.43 20.11
CA LYS A 224 -34.13 16.61 20.82
C LYS A 224 -35.30 17.44 21.35
N ALA A 225 -35.02 18.59 21.96
CA ALA A 225 -36.06 19.50 22.47
C ALA A 225 -36.94 20.04 21.33
N ARG A 226 -36.33 20.42 20.19
CA ARG A 226 -37.04 20.84 18.99
C ARG A 226 -37.92 19.72 18.41
N LEU A 227 -37.37 18.53 18.19
CA LEU A 227 -38.11 17.39 17.64
C LEU A 227 -39.25 16.96 18.58
N GLN A 228 -39.08 17.08 19.89
CA GLN A 228 -40.16 16.84 20.86
C GLN A 228 -41.25 17.93 20.77
N ALA A 229 -40.90 19.19 20.54
CA ALA A 229 -41.87 20.26 20.31
C ALA A 229 -42.63 20.08 18.98
N ASP A 230 -41.92 19.74 17.90
CA ASP A 230 -42.51 19.44 16.59
C ASP A 230 -43.44 18.21 16.66
N LEU A 231 -43.07 17.16 17.41
CA LEU A 231 -43.91 16.00 17.70
C LEU A 231 -45.16 16.37 18.50
N ASN A 232 -45.02 17.18 19.57
CA ASN A 232 -46.15 17.64 20.37
C ASN A 232 -47.13 18.48 19.53
N ALA A 233 -46.63 19.37 18.68
CA ALA A 233 -47.44 20.17 17.76
C ALA A 233 -48.11 19.31 16.68
N ALA A 234 -47.45 18.26 16.19
CA ALA A 234 -48.06 17.29 15.27
C ALA A 234 -49.19 16.49 15.96
N GLN A 235 -49.00 16.09 17.23
CA GLN A 235 -50.05 15.43 18.02
C GLN A 235 -51.25 16.35 18.32
N GLN A 236 -51.02 17.64 18.56
CA GLN A 236 -52.10 18.62 18.69
C GLN A 236 -52.90 18.74 17.39
N ARG A 237 -52.22 18.92 16.25
CA ARG A 237 -52.86 18.96 14.92
C ARG A 237 -53.60 17.68 14.55
N LEU A 238 -53.12 16.51 15.01
CA LEU A 238 -53.85 15.26 14.84
C LEU A 238 -55.16 15.28 15.65
N ARG A 239 -55.14 15.71 16.90
CA ARG A 239 -56.37 15.87 17.71
C ARG A 239 -57.34 16.88 17.09
N GLU A 240 -56.86 18.02 16.61
CA GLU A 240 -57.66 19.02 15.89
C GLU A 240 -58.31 18.46 14.61
N LEU A 241 -57.71 17.44 13.98
CA LEU A 241 -58.24 16.74 12.80
C LEU A 241 -59.08 15.51 13.15
N GLU A 242 -58.93 14.94 14.35
CA GLU A 242 -59.75 13.88 14.93
C GLU A 242 -61.05 14.43 15.53
N GLU A 243 -61.04 15.65 16.08
CA GLU A 243 -62.21 16.48 16.46
C GLU A 243 -62.96 17.05 15.24
N ARG A 244 -63.07 16.20 14.20
CA ARG A 244 -63.78 16.42 12.94
C ARG A 244 -65.30 16.59 13.17
N PRO A 245 -66.04 17.12 12.17
CA PRO A 245 -67.16 18.06 12.38
C PRO A 245 -68.12 17.63 13.48
N SER A 246 -68.45 18.58 14.37
CA SER A 246 -69.20 18.29 15.61
C SER A 246 -70.51 17.55 15.31
N GLN A 247 -71.03 16.83 16.31
CA GLN A 247 -72.27 16.09 16.19
C GLN A 247 -73.45 16.97 15.73
N GLU A 248 -73.38 18.28 16.01
CA GLU A 248 -74.29 19.32 15.55
C GLU A 248 -74.14 19.65 14.06
N GLN A 249 -72.91 19.70 13.54
CA GLN A 249 -72.65 19.91 12.11
C GLN A 249 -73.13 18.71 11.28
N TRP A 250 -72.91 17.48 11.77
CA TRP A 250 -73.53 16.28 11.19
C TRP A 250 -75.06 16.30 11.29
N ALA A 251 -75.63 16.79 12.39
CA ALA A 251 -77.07 16.94 12.54
C ALA A 251 -77.66 17.99 11.58
N SER A 252 -76.97 19.12 11.35
CA SER A 252 -77.37 20.15 10.39
C SER A 252 -77.39 19.60 8.97
N LEU A 253 -76.28 19.00 8.52
CA LEU A 253 -76.18 18.39 7.18
C LEU A 253 -77.22 17.28 6.98
N GLN A 254 -77.52 16.49 8.02
CA GLN A 254 -78.57 15.48 7.96
C GLN A 254 -79.99 16.09 7.94
N ALA A 255 -80.21 17.22 8.61
CA ALA A 255 -81.48 17.96 8.57
C ALA A 255 -81.70 18.61 7.19
N GLU A 256 -80.69 19.29 6.64
CA GLU A 256 -80.66 19.87 5.29
C GLU A 256 -80.92 18.80 4.22
N LEU A 257 -80.24 17.65 4.32
CA LEU A 257 -80.42 16.52 3.41
C LEU A 257 -81.84 15.92 3.51
N ASN A 258 -82.44 15.90 4.70
CA ASN A 258 -83.83 15.49 4.87
C ASN A 258 -84.83 16.54 4.36
N GLN A 259 -84.54 17.84 4.49
CA GLN A 259 -85.33 18.93 3.91
C GLN A 259 -85.31 18.86 2.37
N LEU A 260 -84.14 18.66 1.76
CA LEU A 260 -84.00 18.44 0.32
C LEU A 260 -84.76 17.18 -0.16
N ARG A 261 -84.77 16.10 0.63
CA ARG A 261 -85.59 14.91 0.35
C ARG A 261 -87.09 15.22 0.39
N GLN A 262 -87.56 16.02 1.34
CA GLN A 262 -88.97 16.45 1.44
C GLN A 262 -89.36 17.36 0.26
N GLN A 263 -88.52 18.33 -0.10
CA GLN A 263 -88.74 19.17 -1.28
C GLN A 263 -88.79 18.32 -2.56
N ALA A 264 -87.88 17.35 -2.70
CA ALA A 264 -87.87 16.43 -3.85
C ALA A 264 -89.05 15.45 -3.88
N SER A 265 -89.66 15.10 -2.73
CA SER A 265 -90.89 14.29 -2.71
C SER A 265 -92.13 15.12 -3.02
N PHE A 266 -92.22 16.35 -2.52
CA PHE A 266 -93.28 17.30 -2.85
C PHE A 266 -93.29 17.66 -4.33
N ALA A 267 -92.14 18.04 -4.91
CA ALA A 267 -92.03 18.34 -6.34
C ALA A 267 -92.34 17.14 -7.26
N LYS A 268 -92.17 15.90 -6.76
CA LYS A 268 -92.65 14.69 -7.46
C LYS A 268 -94.17 14.54 -7.37
N ALA A 269 -94.76 14.77 -6.20
CA ALA A 269 -96.21 14.71 -6.00
C ALA A 269 -96.95 15.71 -6.89
N GLU A 270 -96.52 16.98 -6.90
CA GLU A 270 -97.04 18.02 -7.80
C GLU A 270 -96.90 17.63 -9.28
N ARG A 271 -95.74 17.07 -9.68
CA ARG A 271 -95.56 16.60 -11.06
C ARG A 271 -96.52 15.44 -11.40
N THR A 272 -96.84 14.57 -10.44
CA THR A 272 -97.82 13.50 -10.68
C THR A 272 -99.27 14.00 -10.75
N THR A 273 -99.65 15.05 -10.00
CA THR A 273 -100.99 15.64 -10.13
C THR A 273 -101.15 16.39 -11.44
N LEU A 274 -100.20 17.25 -11.81
CA LEU A 274 -100.22 17.97 -13.11
C LEU A 274 -100.28 17.03 -14.32
N LEU A 275 -99.61 15.86 -14.25
CA LEU A 275 -99.69 14.84 -15.30
C LEU A 275 -101.07 14.16 -15.36
N ALA A 276 -101.73 13.95 -14.22
CA ALA A 276 -103.08 13.38 -14.18
C ALA A 276 -104.14 14.39 -14.66
N GLU A 277 -104.00 15.66 -14.30
CA GLU A 277 -104.85 16.77 -14.76
C GLU A 277 -104.72 16.98 -16.27
N LEU A 278 -103.50 16.96 -16.80
CA LEU A 278 -103.21 16.98 -18.24
C LEU A 278 -103.88 15.79 -18.95
N GLN A 279 -103.79 14.58 -18.40
CA GLN A 279 -104.43 13.39 -18.95
C GLN A 279 -105.97 13.50 -18.92
N GLN A 280 -106.55 14.08 -17.87
CA GLN A 280 -107.99 14.31 -17.78
C GLN A 280 -108.47 15.37 -18.77
N SER A 281 -107.71 16.46 -18.98
CA SER A 281 -108.02 17.46 -20.00
C SER A 281 -108.01 16.86 -21.41
N GLN A 282 -107.02 15.99 -21.73
CA GLN A 282 -106.98 15.26 -23.00
C GLN A 282 -108.18 14.33 -23.20
N GLN A 283 -108.66 13.67 -22.14
CA GLN A 283 -109.88 12.84 -22.19
C GLN A 283 -111.13 13.70 -22.50
N ARG A 284 -111.33 14.81 -21.78
CA ARG A 284 -112.45 15.74 -22.02
C ARG A 284 -112.42 16.34 -23.44
N GLN A 285 -111.24 16.71 -23.95
CA GLN A 285 -111.07 17.16 -25.34
C GLN A 285 -111.52 16.08 -26.35
N ALA A 286 -111.19 14.82 -26.12
CA ALA A 286 -111.61 13.71 -26.99
C ALA A 286 -113.12 13.45 -26.91
N GLU A 287 -113.72 13.57 -25.72
CA GLU A 287 -115.17 13.43 -25.51
C GLU A 287 -115.96 14.56 -26.18
N GLN A 288 -115.56 15.83 -26.00
CA GLN A 288 -116.17 16.97 -26.69
C GLN A 288 -115.99 16.88 -28.21
N ALA A 289 -114.82 16.46 -28.71
CA ALA A 289 -114.60 16.26 -30.14
C ALA A 289 -115.58 15.22 -30.74
N GLN A 290 -115.85 14.13 -30.01
CA GLN A 290 -116.83 13.13 -30.42
C GLN A 290 -118.28 13.62 -30.34
N GLN A 291 -118.60 14.54 -29.42
CA GLN A 291 -119.93 15.16 -29.34
C GLN A 291 -120.16 16.14 -30.50
N ILE A 292 -119.18 17.00 -30.78
CA ILE A 292 -119.19 17.91 -31.94
C ILE A 292 -119.37 17.12 -33.24
N ALA A 293 -118.54 16.10 -33.48
CA ALA A 293 -118.62 15.31 -34.71
C ALA A 293 -119.98 14.59 -34.92
N LYS A 294 -120.68 14.22 -33.83
CA LYS A 294 -122.04 13.67 -33.90
C LYS A 294 -123.07 14.74 -34.27
N LEU A 295 -123.05 15.88 -33.59
CA LEU A 295 -123.96 17.00 -33.86
C LEU A 295 -123.73 17.61 -35.25
N GLU A 296 -122.48 17.64 -35.73
CA GLU A 296 -122.14 18.02 -37.10
C GLU A 296 -122.68 17.02 -38.14
N ALA A 297 -122.67 15.72 -37.85
CA ALA A 297 -123.27 14.70 -38.70
C ALA A 297 -124.81 14.82 -38.73
N GLU A 298 -125.46 15.05 -37.58
CA GLU A 298 -126.90 15.32 -37.48
C GLU A 298 -127.29 16.61 -38.22
N LEU A 299 -126.51 17.69 -38.09
CA LEU A 299 -126.66 18.91 -38.88
C LEU A 299 -126.52 18.64 -40.39
N GLN A 300 -125.54 17.84 -40.79
CA GLN A 300 -125.35 17.49 -42.20
C GLN A 300 -126.52 16.65 -42.74
N ALA A 301 -127.06 15.71 -41.97
CA ALA A 301 -128.26 14.96 -42.32
C ALA A 301 -129.48 15.87 -42.50
N LEU A 302 -129.80 16.71 -41.51
CA LEU A 302 -130.92 17.66 -41.58
C LEU A 302 -130.77 18.68 -42.73
N ARG A 303 -129.54 19.13 -43.01
CA ARG A 303 -129.23 19.99 -44.18
C ARG A 303 -129.35 19.26 -45.53
N GLN A 304 -129.21 17.93 -45.57
CA GLN A 304 -129.45 17.12 -46.78
C GLN A 304 -130.94 16.83 -46.96
N GLU A 305 -131.66 16.47 -45.89
CA GLU A 305 -133.12 16.29 -45.89
C GLU A 305 -133.84 17.54 -46.38
N ARG A 306 -133.45 18.73 -45.87
CA ARG A 306 -133.99 20.01 -46.34
C ARG A 306 -133.72 20.27 -47.83
N LYS A 307 -132.58 19.83 -48.36
CA LYS A 307 -132.23 19.96 -49.80
C LYS A 307 -132.96 18.97 -50.70
N ALA A 308 -133.58 17.93 -50.14
CA ALA A 308 -134.32 16.91 -50.88
C ALA A 308 -135.84 17.18 -50.92
N GLN A 309 -136.35 18.17 -50.18
CA GLN A 309 -137.75 18.59 -50.22
C GLN A 309 -137.96 19.59 -51.37
N VAL A 310 -138.99 19.36 -52.19
CA VAL A 310 -139.20 20.06 -53.48
C VAL A 310 -140.35 21.08 -53.45
N ASP A 311 -141.37 20.87 -52.60
CA ASP A 311 -142.50 21.79 -52.43
C ASP A 311 -142.72 22.08 -50.92
N PRO A 312 -142.59 23.34 -50.45
CA PRO A 312 -142.61 23.66 -49.02
C PRO A 312 -143.97 24.13 -48.49
N SER A 313 -144.23 23.85 -47.20
CA SER A 313 -145.19 24.58 -46.38
C SER A 313 -144.44 25.43 -45.35
N GLY A 314 -144.64 26.75 -45.40
CA GLY A 314 -143.75 27.72 -44.73
C GLY A 314 -143.64 27.59 -43.20
N GLU A 315 -144.67 27.07 -42.52
CA GLU A 315 -144.63 26.82 -41.07
C GLU A 315 -143.65 25.69 -40.73
N ALA A 316 -143.64 24.61 -41.50
CA ALA A 316 -142.73 23.47 -41.28
C ALA A 316 -141.27 23.86 -41.54
N GLU A 317 -141.01 24.65 -42.59
CA GLU A 317 -139.67 25.21 -42.86
C GLU A 317 -139.18 26.11 -41.73
N SER A 318 -140.07 26.89 -41.11
CA SER A 318 -139.70 27.81 -40.03
C SER A 318 -139.18 27.06 -38.81
N LEU A 319 -139.86 25.96 -38.42
CA LEU A 319 -139.47 25.10 -37.29
C LEU A 319 -138.20 24.30 -37.60
N GLN A 320 -138.06 23.78 -38.82
CA GLN A 320 -136.81 23.13 -39.25
C GLN A 320 -135.62 24.10 -39.26
N THR A 321 -135.83 25.35 -39.70
CA THR A 321 -134.79 26.38 -39.71
C THR A 321 -134.39 26.80 -38.30
N GLN A 322 -135.34 26.95 -37.38
CA GLN A 322 -135.06 27.16 -35.95
C GLN A 322 -134.26 26.00 -35.34
N ARG A 323 -134.60 24.75 -35.67
CA ARG A 323 -133.87 23.57 -35.18
C ARG A 323 -132.45 23.47 -35.74
N LEU A 324 -132.24 23.84 -37.00
CA LEU A 324 -130.90 23.94 -37.59
C LEU A 324 -130.07 25.02 -36.89
N LEU A 325 -130.60 26.23 -36.70
CA LEU A 325 -129.91 27.31 -36.00
C LEU A 325 -129.54 26.92 -34.55
N ALA A 326 -130.47 26.31 -33.80
CA ALA A 326 -130.20 25.86 -32.44
C ALA A 326 -129.10 24.77 -32.35
N LEU A 327 -129.02 23.86 -33.34
CA LEU A 327 -127.94 22.88 -33.42
C LEU A 327 -126.61 23.50 -33.89
N GLU A 328 -126.65 24.49 -34.78
CA GLU A 328 -125.47 25.26 -35.22
C GLU A 328 -124.89 26.09 -34.06
N GLU A 329 -125.75 26.66 -33.20
CA GLU A 329 -125.36 27.33 -31.96
C GLU A 329 -124.76 26.35 -30.93
N GLN A 330 -125.32 25.14 -30.77
CA GLN A 330 -124.78 24.11 -29.89
C GLN A 330 -123.40 23.61 -30.35
N VAL A 331 -123.21 23.37 -31.65
CA VAL A 331 -121.90 23.03 -32.21
C VAL A 331 -120.90 24.17 -31.97
N GLN A 332 -121.28 25.43 -32.24
CA GLN A 332 -120.40 26.58 -31.97
C GLN A 332 -120.06 26.74 -30.48
N ALA A 333 -120.99 26.45 -29.56
CA ALA A 333 -120.74 26.49 -28.13
C ALA A 333 -119.69 25.44 -27.73
N LEU A 334 -119.92 24.17 -28.10
CA LEU A 334 -118.99 23.07 -27.80
C LEU A 334 -117.61 23.27 -28.46
N THR A 335 -117.54 23.85 -29.67
CA THR A 335 -116.26 24.20 -30.30
C THR A 335 -115.47 25.21 -29.46
N ARG A 336 -116.13 26.24 -28.91
CA ARG A 336 -115.49 27.24 -28.03
C ARG A 336 -115.02 26.62 -26.71
N GLU A 337 -115.79 25.71 -26.12
CA GLU A 337 -115.35 24.95 -24.94
C GLU A 337 -114.12 24.08 -25.23
N LEU A 338 -114.10 23.40 -26.38
CA LEU A 338 -113.00 22.54 -26.78
C LEU A 338 -111.72 23.34 -27.03
N ASP A 339 -111.81 24.52 -27.67
CA ASP A 339 -110.68 25.43 -27.83
C ASP A 339 -110.20 26.04 -26.50
N ALA A 340 -111.09 26.24 -25.53
CA ALA A 340 -110.69 26.60 -24.17
C ALA A 340 -109.91 25.47 -23.48
N LEU A 341 -110.38 24.21 -23.54
CA LEU A 341 -109.64 23.06 -22.99
C LEU A 341 -108.28 22.85 -23.67
N ARG A 342 -108.16 23.16 -24.97
CA ARG A 342 -106.87 23.15 -25.69
C ARG A 342 -105.90 24.17 -25.09
N ALA A 343 -106.36 25.38 -24.78
CA ALA A 343 -105.54 26.40 -24.13
C ALA A 343 -105.10 26.00 -22.71
N GLU A 344 -106.00 25.42 -21.90
CA GLU A 344 -105.67 24.87 -20.57
C GLU A 344 -104.58 23.78 -20.64
N ARG A 345 -104.70 22.84 -21.60
CA ARG A 345 -103.69 21.80 -21.85
C ARG A 345 -102.32 22.40 -22.18
N ASP A 346 -102.29 23.43 -23.02
CA ASP A 346 -101.02 24.04 -23.45
C ASP A 346 -100.38 24.86 -22.32
N GLN A 347 -101.17 25.44 -21.42
CA GLN A 347 -100.69 26.02 -20.16
C GLN A 347 -100.07 24.94 -19.24
N LEU A 348 -100.77 23.83 -18.99
CA LEU A 348 -100.25 22.71 -18.17
C LEU A 348 -98.96 22.11 -18.75
N LEU A 349 -98.85 22.00 -20.08
CA LEU A 349 -97.61 21.59 -20.75
C LEU A 349 -96.48 22.60 -20.54
N GLN A 350 -96.78 23.89 -20.55
CA GLN A 350 -95.81 24.95 -20.31
C GLN A 350 -95.33 24.98 -18.84
N GLU A 351 -96.21 24.75 -17.87
CA GLU A 351 -95.85 24.62 -16.45
C GLU A 351 -94.98 23.39 -16.18
N LEU A 352 -95.31 22.24 -16.79
CA LEU A 352 -94.48 21.03 -16.74
C LEU A 352 -93.09 21.24 -17.36
N ALA A 353 -92.96 22.10 -18.37
CA ALA A 353 -91.70 22.42 -19.04
C ALA A 353 -90.82 23.44 -18.27
N GLN A 354 -91.41 24.30 -17.43
CA GLN A 354 -90.67 25.31 -16.65
C GLN A 354 -90.01 24.77 -15.37
N ARG A 355 -90.40 23.57 -14.90
CA ARG A 355 -89.83 22.96 -13.68
C ARG A 355 -88.39 22.45 -13.92
N PRO A 356 -87.50 22.50 -12.90
CA PRO A 356 -86.04 22.35 -13.07
C PRO A 356 -85.64 21.07 -13.79
N THR A 357 -84.68 21.22 -14.71
CA THR A 357 -84.50 20.30 -15.83
C THR A 357 -83.68 19.06 -15.50
N LEU A 358 -83.92 17.99 -16.25
CA LEU A 358 -83.23 16.70 -16.13
C LEU A 358 -81.70 16.81 -16.32
N VAL A 359 -81.25 17.88 -16.97
CA VAL A 359 -79.83 18.24 -17.19
C VAL A 359 -79.11 18.51 -15.86
N GLN A 360 -79.69 19.33 -14.97
CA GLN A 360 -79.10 19.65 -13.66
C GLN A 360 -78.84 18.40 -12.81
N TRP A 361 -79.70 17.39 -12.97
CA TRP A 361 -79.55 16.10 -12.28
C TRP A 361 -78.41 15.25 -12.86
N GLN A 362 -78.17 15.33 -14.17
CA GLN A 362 -77.05 14.65 -14.83
C GLN A 362 -75.71 15.28 -14.46
N GLU A 363 -75.63 16.62 -14.43
CA GLU A 363 -74.43 17.37 -14.02
C GLU A 363 -73.98 17.00 -12.60
N VAL A 364 -74.90 16.99 -11.63
CA VAL A 364 -74.62 16.57 -10.24
C VAL A 364 -74.16 15.11 -10.18
N GLN A 365 -74.76 14.20 -10.96
CA GLN A 365 -74.32 12.79 -10.98
C GLN A 365 -72.92 12.63 -11.61
N GLN A 366 -72.52 13.52 -12.52
CA GLN A 366 -71.20 13.50 -13.15
C GLN A 366 -70.12 14.04 -12.19
N GLN A 367 -70.38 15.15 -11.50
CA GLN A 367 -69.49 15.71 -10.46
C GLN A 367 -69.20 14.71 -9.32
N LEU A 368 -70.21 13.93 -8.91
CA LEU A 368 -70.04 12.87 -7.91
C LEU A 368 -69.09 11.75 -8.36
N ARG A 369 -69.04 11.43 -9.66
CA ARG A 369 -68.10 10.43 -10.21
C ARG A 369 -66.67 10.96 -10.26
N GLU A 370 -66.50 12.23 -10.62
CA GLU A 370 -65.19 12.89 -10.65
C GLU A 370 -64.56 13.01 -9.26
N LEU A 371 -65.36 13.31 -8.23
CA LEU A 371 -64.90 13.33 -6.84
C LEU A 371 -64.46 11.94 -6.35
N ALA A 372 -65.17 10.88 -6.75
CA ALA A 372 -64.85 9.50 -6.39
C ALA A 372 -63.59 8.93 -7.08
N GLN A 373 -63.08 9.59 -8.14
CA GLN A 373 -61.88 9.16 -8.87
C GLN A 373 -60.59 9.88 -8.43
N ARG A 374 -60.66 10.85 -7.52
CA ARG A 374 -59.47 11.58 -7.05
C ARG A 374 -58.64 10.70 -6.10
N PRO A 375 -57.31 10.55 -6.30
CA PRO A 375 -56.48 9.75 -5.42
C PRO A 375 -56.50 10.34 -4.00
N THR A 376 -56.68 9.47 -3.00
CA THR A 376 -56.69 9.90 -1.60
C THR A 376 -55.30 10.37 -1.17
N ARG A 377 -55.26 11.32 -0.24
CA ARG A 377 -54.01 11.82 0.33
C ARG A 377 -53.12 10.70 0.88
N GLU A 378 -53.74 9.68 1.48
CA GLU A 378 -53.06 8.47 1.99
C GLU A 378 -52.30 7.74 0.88
N SER A 379 -52.93 7.45 -0.26
CA SER A 379 -52.26 6.78 -1.40
C SER A 379 -51.05 7.56 -1.95
N LEU A 380 -51.08 8.90 -1.88
CA LEU A 380 -49.96 9.75 -2.28
C LEU A 380 -48.83 9.77 -1.23
N GLU A 381 -49.17 9.66 0.06
CA GLU A 381 -48.19 9.55 1.15
C GLU A 381 -47.57 8.12 1.21
N GLU A 382 -48.33 7.08 0.90
CA GLU A 382 -47.83 5.70 0.74
C GLU A 382 -46.87 5.57 -0.45
N ALA A 383 -47.21 6.16 -1.61
CA ALA A 383 -46.32 6.18 -2.78
C ALA A 383 -44.98 6.88 -2.48
N ARG A 384 -45.00 7.98 -1.71
CA ARG A 384 -43.77 8.67 -1.26
C ARG A 384 -42.93 7.80 -0.32
N ARG A 385 -43.55 7.19 0.70
CA ARG A 385 -42.84 6.27 1.62
C ARG A 385 -42.20 5.09 0.88
N ALA A 386 -42.88 4.55 -0.14
CA ALA A 386 -42.33 3.48 -0.98
C ALA A 386 -41.10 3.95 -1.78
N GLN A 387 -41.10 5.18 -2.30
CA GLN A 387 -39.96 5.78 -2.98
C GLN A 387 -38.79 6.07 -2.02
N GLU A 388 -39.06 6.69 -0.86
CA GLU A 388 -38.07 6.97 0.19
C GLU A 388 -37.35 5.69 0.66
N LEU A 389 -38.10 4.58 0.82
CA LEU A 389 -37.54 3.28 1.15
C LEU A 389 -36.66 2.71 0.02
N ALA A 390 -37.04 2.87 -1.24
CA ALA A 390 -36.24 2.42 -2.38
C ALA A 390 -34.91 3.20 -2.49
N GLU A 391 -34.95 4.51 -2.28
CA GLU A 391 -33.76 5.38 -2.27
C GLU A 391 -32.82 5.03 -1.09
N ALA A 392 -33.38 4.77 0.11
CA ALA A 392 -32.62 4.30 1.26
C ALA A 392 -31.96 2.93 1.00
N HIS A 393 -32.68 1.98 0.40
CA HIS A 393 -32.12 0.67 0.02
C HIS A 393 -30.99 0.81 -1.02
N HIS A 394 -31.10 1.71 -2.00
CA HIS A 394 -30.05 1.98 -2.97
C HIS A 394 -28.79 2.57 -2.31
N LEU A 395 -28.94 3.52 -1.39
CA LEU A 395 -27.81 4.12 -0.67
C LEU A 395 -27.09 3.10 0.23
N VAL A 396 -27.82 2.14 0.81
CA VAL A 396 -27.21 1.06 1.61
C VAL A 396 -26.46 0.06 0.74
N SER A 397 -27.03 -0.37 -0.40
CA SER A 397 -26.35 -1.31 -1.31
C SER A 397 -25.13 -0.67 -1.98
N GLN A 398 -25.21 0.60 -2.38
CA GLN A 398 -24.07 1.36 -2.91
C GLN A 398 -22.91 1.39 -1.91
N LYS A 399 -23.15 1.75 -0.64
CA LYS A 399 -22.10 1.76 0.40
C LYS A 399 -21.50 0.39 0.69
N GLN A 400 -22.27 -0.69 0.51
CA GLN A 400 -21.74 -2.07 0.59
C GLN A 400 -20.84 -2.39 -0.61
N ILE A 401 -21.21 -1.99 -1.82
CA ILE A 401 -20.39 -2.15 -3.03
C ILE A 401 -19.08 -1.36 -2.92
N GLU A 402 -19.13 -0.09 -2.49
CA GLU A 402 -17.95 0.76 -2.27
C GLU A 402 -16.98 0.13 -1.25
N LYS A 403 -17.51 -0.41 -0.14
CA LYS A 403 -16.71 -1.13 0.87
C LYS A 403 -16.07 -2.41 0.32
N LEU A 404 -16.78 -3.19 -0.49
CA LEU A 404 -16.24 -4.39 -1.14
C LEU A 404 -15.16 -4.03 -2.17
N GLN A 405 -15.33 -2.93 -2.92
CA GLN A 405 -14.30 -2.42 -3.83
C GLN A 405 -13.03 -2.00 -3.09
N GLN A 406 -13.16 -1.32 -1.95
CA GLN A 406 -12.02 -0.99 -1.07
C GLN A 406 -11.29 -2.24 -0.57
N GLN A 407 -12.03 -3.27 -0.13
CA GLN A 407 -11.43 -4.54 0.32
C GLN A 407 -10.74 -5.31 -0.82
N LEU A 408 -11.29 -5.28 -2.04
CA LEU A 408 -10.63 -5.84 -3.22
C LEU A 408 -9.37 -5.06 -3.60
N ALA A 409 -9.34 -3.74 -3.39
CA ALA A 409 -8.16 -2.92 -3.63
C ALA A 409 -7.03 -3.23 -2.62
N THR A 410 -7.33 -3.35 -1.31
CA THR A 410 -6.31 -3.69 -0.30
C THR A 410 -5.75 -5.10 -0.53
N LEU A 411 -6.63 -6.10 -0.74
CA LEU A 411 -6.20 -7.47 -1.07
C LEU A 411 -5.33 -7.50 -2.33
N LYS A 412 -5.65 -6.71 -3.36
CA LYS A 412 -4.82 -6.61 -4.57
C LYS A 412 -3.43 -6.02 -4.27
N THR A 413 -3.33 -5.00 -3.41
CA THR A 413 -2.02 -4.48 -2.99
C THR A 413 -1.24 -5.47 -2.13
N GLU A 414 -1.90 -6.20 -1.22
CA GLU A 414 -1.30 -7.25 -0.39
C GLU A 414 -0.74 -8.39 -1.26
N CYS A 415 -1.49 -8.84 -2.28
CA CYS A 415 -1.01 -9.85 -3.23
C CYS A 415 0.23 -9.39 -4.03
N VAL A 416 0.28 -8.10 -4.45
CA VAL A 416 1.44 -7.55 -5.16
C VAL A 416 2.66 -7.47 -4.24
N GLN A 417 2.48 -7.05 -2.99
CA GLN A 417 3.55 -7.02 -1.98
C GLN A 417 4.07 -8.42 -1.66
N ALA A 418 3.17 -9.39 -1.45
CA ALA A 418 3.53 -10.79 -1.21
C ALA A 418 4.30 -11.40 -2.40
N HIS A 419 3.91 -11.10 -3.64
CA HIS A 419 4.63 -11.57 -4.81
C HIS A 419 6.02 -10.91 -4.96
N ALA A 420 6.14 -9.61 -4.68
CA ALA A 420 7.44 -8.94 -4.66
C ALA A 420 8.38 -9.52 -3.58
N TYR A 421 7.84 -9.83 -2.38
CA TYR A 421 8.59 -10.48 -1.30
C TYR A 421 9.05 -11.89 -1.69
N ALA A 422 8.19 -12.69 -2.34
CA ALA A 422 8.56 -14.00 -2.87
C ALA A 422 9.71 -13.89 -3.87
N GLN A 423 9.65 -12.94 -4.82
CA GLN A 423 10.72 -12.70 -5.78
C GLN A 423 12.04 -12.23 -5.15
N THR A 424 12.04 -11.56 -3.99
CA THR A 424 13.28 -11.26 -3.26
C THR A 424 13.85 -12.50 -2.57
N GLN A 425 13.00 -13.32 -1.94
CA GLN A 425 13.43 -14.57 -1.31
C GLN A 425 13.96 -15.59 -2.33
N GLU A 426 13.37 -15.69 -3.52
CA GLU A 426 13.88 -16.52 -4.63
C GLU A 426 15.30 -16.10 -5.06
N LYS A 427 15.61 -14.79 -5.07
CA LYS A 427 16.95 -14.26 -5.40
C LYS A 427 17.95 -14.52 -4.28
N GLU A 428 17.54 -14.37 -3.02
CA GLU A 428 18.38 -14.70 -1.86
C GLU A 428 18.74 -16.20 -1.84
N VAL A 429 17.78 -17.09 -2.09
CA VAL A 429 18.02 -18.53 -2.22
C VAL A 429 18.94 -18.84 -3.40
N ALA A 430 18.77 -18.18 -4.55
CA ALA A 430 19.66 -18.36 -5.71
C ALA A 430 21.12 -17.95 -5.40
N LEU A 431 21.32 -16.82 -4.71
CA LEU A 431 22.65 -16.36 -4.28
C LEU A 431 23.28 -17.32 -3.25
N LEU A 432 22.50 -17.85 -2.31
CA LEU A 432 22.98 -18.85 -1.35
C LEU A 432 23.35 -20.18 -2.04
N LEU A 433 22.59 -20.61 -3.05
CA LEU A 433 22.92 -21.79 -3.85
C LEU A 433 24.22 -21.60 -4.66
N GLN A 434 24.39 -20.44 -5.32
CA GLN A 434 25.65 -20.10 -5.99
C GLN A 434 26.82 -20.11 -5.00
N ARG A 435 26.67 -19.49 -3.82
CA ARG A 435 27.75 -19.44 -2.83
C ARG A 435 28.08 -20.81 -2.25
N ASN A 436 27.11 -21.71 -2.13
CA ASN A 436 27.38 -23.10 -1.75
C ASN A 436 28.16 -23.84 -2.85
N GLN A 437 27.84 -23.64 -4.13
CA GLN A 437 28.60 -24.21 -5.25
C GLN A 437 30.07 -23.71 -5.25
N GLU A 438 30.29 -22.41 -5.07
CA GLU A 438 31.64 -21.83 -4.93
C GLU A 438 32.44 -22.46 -3.77
N LEU A 439 31.76 -22.77 -2.65
CA LEU A 439 32.38 -23.43 -1.49
C LEU A 439 32.63 -24.92 -1.73
N GLU A 440 31.75 -25.62 -2.45
CA GLU A 440 31.95 -27.02 -2.86
C GLU A 440 33.12 -27.14 -3.85
N GLU A 441 33.25 -26.22 -4.80
CA GLU A 441 34.41 -26.11 -5.71
C GLU A 441 35.71 -25.82 -4.95
N GLN A 442 35.70 -24.89 -3.99
CA GLN A 442 36.87 -24.62 -3.13
C GLN A 442 37.25 -25.85 -2.28
N LEU A 443 36.28 -26.57 -1.72
CA LEU A 443 36.52 -27.82 -0.98
C LEU A 443 37.01 -28.95 -1.90
N ALA A 444 36.56 -29.01 -3.15
CA ALA A 444 37.07 -29.95 -4.15
C ALA A 444 38.52 -29.64 -4.54
N ALA A 445 38.84 -28.37 -4.80
CA ALA A 445 40.19 -27.91 -5.10
C ALA A 445 41.15 -28.17 -3.92
N LEU A 446 40.73 -27.87 -2.68
CA LEU A 446 41.51 -28.17 -1.48
C LEU A 446 41.77 -29.68 -1.31
N ARG A 447 40.76 -30.53 -1.55
CA ARG A 447 40.91 -32.00 -1.53
C ARG A 447 41.89 -32.49 -2.61
N GLN A 448 41.89 -31.89 -3.80
CA GLN A 448 42.84 -32.20 -4.87
C GLN A 448 44.27 -31.75 -4.49
N SER A 449 44.45 -30.56 -3.90
CA SER A 449 45.77 -30.12 -3.39
C SER A 449 46.27 -30.93 -2.18
N SER A 450 45.35 -31.54 -1.43
CA SER A 450 45.66 -32.43 -0.29
C SER A 450 46.03 -33.86 -0.71
N ALA A 451 46.03 -34.19 -2.00
CA ALA A 451 46.29 -35.52 -2.53
C ALA A 451 47.80 -35.88 -2.60
N ALA A 452 48.54 -35.63 -1.52
CA ALA A 452 49.91 -36.11 -1.30
C ALA A 452 49.97 -36.88 0.03
N PRO A 453 50.57 -38.08 0.09
CA PRO A 453 50.48 -38.95 1.28
C PRO A 453 51.51 -38.59 2.37
N PRO A 454 51.08 -38.45 3.63
CA PRO A 454 51.95 -38.55 4.80
C PRO A 454 51.81 -39.92 5.51
N GLN A 455 52.74 -40.20 6.41
CA GLN A 455 52.94 -41.49 7.06
C GLN A 455 52.17 -41.62 8.39
N ALA A 456 52.27 -42.81 8.99
CA ALA A 456 51.48 -43.23 10.15
C ALA A 456 51.81 -42.53 11.48
N GLY A 457 50.77 -42.39 12.30
CA GLY A 457 50.85 -42.67 13.75
C GLY A 457 51.02 -41.48 14.70
N VAL A 458 50.06 -41.29 15.61
CA VAL A 458 50.16 -41.70 17.03
C VAL A 458 48.78 -41.49 17.70
N GLU A 459 48.41 -42.37 18.64
CA GLU A 459 47.14 -42.31 19.38
C GLU A 459 47.18 -41.31 20.54
N LEU A 460 46.02 -40.78 20.94
CA LEU A 460 45.80 -40.28 22.31
C LEU A 460 44.36 -40.51 22.82
N ARG A 461 44.21 -41.59 23.60
CA ARG A 461 43.30 -41.78 24.75
C ARG A 461 41.96 -41.01 24.77
N SER A 462 40.84 -41.65 24.42
CA SER A 462 40.04 -42.61 25.22
C SER A 462 38.92 -41.98 26.09
N GLY A 463 37.68 -42.11 25.62
CA GLY A 463 36.42 -41.90 26.36
C GLY A 463 35.35 -42.88 25.86
N ARG A 464 34.41 -43.31 26.72
CA ARG A 464 33.45 -44.41 26.43
C ARG A 464 32.08 -43.93 25.89
N PRO A 465 31.23 -44.82 25.33
CA PRO A 465 30.33 -44.47 24.22
C PRO A 465 28.81 -44.59 24.48
N ALA A 466 28.05 -43.99 23.57
CA ALA A 466 26.80 -44.47 22.96
C ALA A 466 26.73 -43.76 21.58
N GLN A 467 26.44 -44.36 20.41
CA GLN A 467 25.27 -45.16 19.98
C GLN A 467 23.96 -44.44 20.32
N GLU A 468 23.06 -44.20 19.35
CA GLU A 468 22.75 -45.03 18.18
C GLU A 468 22.96 -44.37 16.80
N ARG A 469 23.01 -45.22 15.75
CA ARG A 469 22.73 -44.87 14.34
C ARG A 469 21.31 -45.39 14.03
N VAL A 470 20.60 -44.95 12.99
CA VAL A 470 20.77 -45.32 11.57
C VAL A 470 19.91 -44.31 10.77
N GLN A 471 20.48 -43.47 9.90
CA GLN A 471 20.91 -43.74 8.51
C GLN A 471 19.76 -44.13 7.55
N ALA A 472 19.77 -43.53 6.36
CA ALA A 472 18.80 -43.78 5.29
C ALA A 472 19.49 -44.17 3.98
N ALA A 473 18.95 -45.18 3.31
CA ALA A 473 19.04 -45.46 1.88
C ALA A 473 17.80 -46.34 1.54
N ALA A 474 16.93 -46.06 0.56
CA ALA A 474 17.08 -45.56 -0.82
C ALA A 474 17.38 -46.67 -1.84
N GLU A 475 16.31 -47.24 -2.41
CA GLU A 475 16.30 -48.02 -3.66
C GLU A 475 14.89 -47.94 -4.29
N GLY A 476 14.81 -48.10 -5.61
CA GLY A 476 13.56 -48.17 -6.40
C GLY A 476 13.64 -49.30 -7.44
N PRO A 477 12.78 -49.40 -8.48
CA PRO A 477 11.77 -48.44 -8.96
C PRO A 477 10.35 -49.04 -9.08
N ALA A 478 9.44 -48.37 -9.82
CA ALA A 478 8.05 -48.80 -10.08
C ALA A 478 7.92 -49.80 -11.27
N PRO A 479 6.75 -50.43 -11.52
CA PRO A 479 5.64 -49.72 -12.19
C PRO A 479 4.21 -50.04 -11.69
N SER A 480 3.24 -49.25 -12.19
CA SER A 480 1.77 -49.38 -12.04
C SER A 480 1.19 -50.37 -13.11
N PRO A 481 -0.14 -50.58 -13.35
CA PRO A 481 -1.33 -49.78 -12.97
C PRO A 481 -2.64 -50.57 -12.63
N ALA A 482 -3.78 -49.85 -12.71
CA ALA A 482 -5.18 -50.31 -12.88
C ALA A 482 -5.97 -50.67 -11.57
N VAL A 483 -7.30 -50.49 -11.45
CA VAL A 483 -8.32 -49.79 -12.29
C VAL A 483 -9.62 -49.49 -11.48
N ALA A 484 -10.45 -48.53 -11.94
CA ALA A 484 -11.88 -48.31 -11.55
C ALA A 484 -12.17 -47.85 -10.09
N ALA A 485 -13.31 -47.23 -9.74
CA ALA A 485 -14.42 -46.62 -10.50
C ALA A 485 -15.13 -45.51 -9.67
N ALA A 486 -16.04 -44.74 -10.29
CA ALA A 486 -16.82 -43.67 -9.67
C ALA A 486 -18.20 -44.13 -9.10
N PRO A 487 -18.86 -43.34 -8.21
CA PRO A 487 -20.21 -43.60 -7.68
C PRO A 487 -21.31 -42.95 -8.55
N PRO A 488 -22.64 -43.08 -8.23
CA PRO A 488 -23.33 -41.95 -7.57
C PRO A 488 -24.61 -42.27 -6.73
N THR A 489 -25.17 -41.24 -6.06
CA THR A 489 -26.56 -41.14 -5.50
C THR A 489 -26.89 -41.98 -4.22
N SER A 490 -27.89 -41.67 -3.37
CA SER A 490 -29.18 -40.97 -3.55
C SER A 490 -29.77 -40.22 -2.32
N ARG A 491 -30.54 -39.16 -2.61
CA ARG A 491 -31.77 -38.61 -1.96
C ARG A 491 -32.07 -38.75 -0.44
N LEU A 492 -32.27 -37.57 0.16
CA LEU A 492 -33.49 -37.10 0.88
C LEU A 492 -34.45 -38.12 1.54
N THR A 493 -34.71 -37.94 2.84
CA THR A 493 -36.01 -38.17 3.49
C THR A 493 -36.32 -37.10 4.56
N THR A 494 -37.61 -36.92 4.86
CA THR A 494 -38.15 -35.89 5.79
C THR A 494 -38.41 -36.45 7.20
N GLY A 495 -38.21 -35.65 8.25
CA GLY A 495 -38.60 -35.98 9.63
C GLY A 495 -39.10 -34.76 10.42
N ARG A 496 -40.18 -34.92 11.20
CA ARG A 496 -40.74 -33.87 12.07
C ARG A 496 -40.12 -33.89 13.47
N THR A 497 -40.07 -32.73 14.10
CA THR A 497 -39.83 -32.50 15.54
C THR A 497 -40.90 -33.18 16.41
N PRO A 498 -40.62 -33.52 17.69
CA PRO A 498 -40.87 -32.53 18.75
C PRO A 498 -39.92 -32.53 19.97
N ALA A 499 -39.92 -31.39 20.67
CA ALA A 499 -39.73 -31.19 22.12
C ALA A 499 -38.55 -31.86 22.88
N GLY A 500 -37.58 -31.03 23.28
CA GLY A 500 -36.68 -31.26 24.40
C GLY A 500 -36.23 -29.90 24.97
N GLY A 501 -36.40 -29.66 26.27
CA GLY A 501 -36.16 -28.36 26.89
C GLY A 501 -34.68 -28.07 27.16
N ILE A 502 -34.29 -26.79 27.09
CA ILE A 502 -32.94 -26.31 27.43
C ILE A 502 -33.06 -25.27 28.56
N PRO A 503 -32.38 -25.45 29.72
CA PRO A 503 -32.35 -24.46 30.80
C PRO A 503 -31.46 -23.25 30.44
N PRO A 504 -31.65 -22.08 31.09
CA PRO A 504 -30.93 -20.86 30.73
C PRO A 504 -29.44 -20.94 31.08
N LEU A 505 -28.58 -20.47 30.17
CA LEU A 505 -27.16 -20.21 30.41
C LEU A 505 -26.89 -18.70 30.46
N ALA A 506 -25.84 -18.32 31.21
CA ALA A 506 -25.64 -16.96 31.71
C ALA A 506 -25.26 -15.93 30.65
N LEU A 507 -25.52 -14.65 30.96
CA LEU A 507 -25.25 -13.49 30.10
C LEU A 507 -23.77 -13.06 30.06
N GLU A 508 -22.94 -13.58 30.96
CA GLU A 508 -21.59 -13.05 31.25
C GLU A 508 -20.59 -13.27 30.10
N GLU A 509 -20.63 -14.42 29.40
CA GLU A 509 -19.68 -14.74 28.32
C GLU A 509 -19.68 -13.72 27.15
N ARG A 510 -20.74 -12.93 26.97
CA ARG A 510 -20.82 -11.95 25.87
C ARG A 510 -20.05 -10.66 26.17
N GLN A 511 -19.97 -10.23 27.42
CA GLN A 511 -19.22 -9.02 27.80
C GLN A 511 -17.72 -9.28 27.67
N ASP A 512 -17.29 -10.45 28.15
CA ASP A 512 -15.91 -10.92 28.12
C ASP A 512 -15.33 -11.00 26.68
N ARG A 513 -16.16 -11.40 25.70
CA ARG A 513 -15.79 -11.40 24.26
C ARG A 513 -15.77 -10.00 23.64
N ALA A 514 -16.58 -9.06 24.14
CA ALA A 514 -16.56 -7.67 23.67
C ALA A 514 -15.28 -6.94 24.12
N GLU A 515 -14.89 -7.07 25.39
CA GLU A 515 -13.62 -6.50 25.88
C GLU A 515 -12.39 -7.05 25.14
N LYS A 516 -12.36 -8.38 24.90
CA LYS A 516 -11.25 -9.02 24.17
C LYS A 516 -11.14 -8.57 22.71
N LEU A 517 -12.23 -8.09 22.10
CA LEU A 517 -12.21 -7.45 20.78
C LEU A 517 -11.76 -5.98 20.85
N LEU A 518 -12.22 -5.21 21.85
CA LEU A 518 -11.79 -3.82 22.06
C LEU A 518 -10.29 -3.69 22.38
N ARG A 519 -9.72 -4.60 23.19
CA ARG A 519 -8.27 -4.63 23.43
C ARG A 519 -7.47 -4.99 22.17
N ARG A 520 -8.05 -5.78 21.24
CA ARG A 520 -7.43 -6.09 19.94
C ARG A 520 -7.45 -4.92 18.95
N SER A 521 -8.48 -4.08 18.95
CA SER A 521 -8.52 -2.88 18.09
C SER A 521 -7.62 -1.76 18.63
N ALA A 522 -7.53 -1.58 19.95
CA ALA A 522 -6.58 -0.62 20.56
C ALA A 522 -5.12 -0.92 20.19
N LEU A 523 -4.71 -2.21 20.21
CA LEU A 523 -3.37 -2.64 19.79
C LEU A 523 -3.11 -2.52 18.28
N ALA A 524 -4.16 -2.45 17.44
CA ALA A 524 -4.01 -2.17 16.01
C ALA A 524 -3.80 -0.67 15.74
N ALA A 525 -4.52 0.21 16.44
CA ALA A 525 -4.35 1.66 16.33
C ALA A 525 -2.92 2.11 16.73
N ALA A 526 -2.35 1.49 17.76
CA ALA A 526 -1.00 1.78 18.27
C ALA A 526 0.15 1.44 17.29
N ARG A 527 -0.12 0.86 16.11
CA ARG A 527 0.87 0.62 15.05
C ARG A 527 0.63 1.40 13.75
N ALA A 528 -0.32 2.34 13.76
CA ALA A 528 -0.65 3.19 12.61
C ALA A 528 -0.39 4.70 12.86
N GLY A 529 0.33 5.04 13.95
CA GLY A 529 0.75 6.41 14.24
C GLY A 529 2.06 6.75 13.55
N GLY A 530 1.97 7.32 12.34
CA GLY A 530 3.13 7.76 11.53
C GLY A 530 2.87 9.09 10.83
N GLU A 531 3.26 10.17 11.51
CA GLU A 531 3.52 11.55 11.04
C GLU A 531 2.88 12.01 9.71
N GLY A 532 1.77 12.76 9.83
CA GLY A 532 1.29 13.65 8.75
C GLY A 532 2.17 14.90 8.63
N GLY A 533 3.23 14.82 7.82
CA GLY A 533 4.22 15.88 7.65
C GLY A 533 3.68 17.22 7.12
N SER A 534 4.35 18.31 7.50
CA SER A 534 3.96 19.70 7.20
C SER A 534 4.05 20.11 5.72
N ARG A 535 3.29 21.16 5.38
CA ARG A 535 3.25 21.86 4.08
C ARG A 535 4.64 22.08 3.44
N SER A 536 4.88 21.49 2.27
CA SER A 536 5.98 21.86 1.37
C SER A 536 5.46 22.29 -0.01
N ARG A 537 5.39 23.63 -0.15
CA ARG A 537 5.30 24.44 -1.38
C ARG A 537 5.52 23.71 -2.72
N ILE A 538 4.48 23.69 -3.57
CA ILE A 538 4.63 23.38 -5.00
C ILE A 538 5.36 24.56 -5.67
N GLU A 539 6.57 24.35 -6.17
CA GLU A 539 7.25 25.30 -7.05
C GLU A 539 6.98 24.94 -8.52
N LEU A 540 6.36 25.86 -9.25
CA LEU A 540 6.03 25.70 -10.67
C LEU A 540 7.27 25.97 -11.53
N PRO A 541 7.68 25.07 -12.44
CA PRO A 541 8.71 25.37 -13.43
C PRO A 541 8.25 26.49 -14.37
N ALA A 542 8.99 27.60 -14.40
CA ALA A 542 8.64 28.75 -15.23
C ALA A 542 8.89 28.48 -16.73
N PHE A 543 7.94 28.87 -17.58
CA PHE A 543 8.08 28.85 -19.03
C PHE A 543 9.20 29.80 -19.53
N VAL A 544 10.31 29.25 -20.03
CA VAL A 544 11.15 29.94 -21.03
C VAL A 544 11.74 28.94 -22.04
N GLN A 545 11.18 28.91 -23.25
CA GLN A 545 11.99 29.11 -24.46
C GLN A 545 11.12 29.42 -25.69
N ARG A 546 11.16 30.69 -26.10
CA ARG A 546 10.93 31.06 -27.51
C ARG A 546 12.19 30.72 -28.31
N ARG A 547 12.04 30.25 -29.54
CA ARG A 547 12.83 30.72 -30.70
C ARG A 547 12.02 30.55 -31.99
N PRO A 548 12.26 31.38 -33.02
CA PRO A 548 11.44 31.41 -34.24
C PRO A 548 11.93 30.42 -35.29
N TYR A 549 11.01 29.87 -36.09
CA TYR A 549 10.55 30.52 -37.32
C TYR A 549 9.15 30.02 -37.72
#